data_AF-A0A2V6E2U3-F1
#
_entry.id   AF-A0A2V6E2U3-F1
#
_cell.length_a   1.000
_cell.length_b   1.000
_cell.length_c   1.000
_cell.angle_alpha   90.00
_cell.angle_beta   90.00
_cell.angle_gamma   90.00
#
_symmetry.space_group_name_H-M   'P 1'
#
loop_
_entity.id
_entity.type
_entity.pdbx_description
1 polymer ?
#
loop_
_entity_poly.entity_id
_entity_poly.type
_entity_poly.pdbx_seq_one_letter_code
_entity_poly.pdbx_strand_id
1 'polypeptide(L)'
;MAEQWIIRVQGKEYGPADLATLREWKADGRVLPANPARQADVEEAHWKTAGDIPGLFQVEPPPVQTNVEANASPARTVLRAGASAGIAADTATTTSKPPSRNILVETFRIYFRGFFQFFCLSLLSIVPIVCAELTNRFIDTAPGVNVDLRTLVAVAVGLCMLVLRIVLVPVYIAGIQILTAELATGHRLGFFSVLNAAVKYWPRVAGLGLFVYGVFFLLILFALGIAIMVVTSAALFSIVLALGLLAFQVWLFGRFFINVLFWQQFTVLENANVSEALRESRRLARSGRDLPWYQRPLWRGALIVSIWIAFALAIAVVAMWPRLAAEWPLVRDSFSQLGVAQDPQVVLQKMMASLPKNQTASFSELGLTVLQRILQPLLGIAFVVLYLDTRQEE
;
A
#
# COMPACT_ATOMS: atom_id res chain seq x y z
N MET A 1 2.31 -38.00 42.59
CA MET A 1 3.74 -37.61 42.61
C MET A 1 3.90 -36.45 41.65
N ALA A 2 4.68 -35.42 41.98
CA ALA A 2 4.86 -34.26 41.10
C ALA A 2 5.64 -34.69 39.85
N GLU A 3 5.19 -34.35 38.65
CA GLU A 3 5.87 -34.70 37.41
C GLU A 3 7.27 -34.08 37.37
N GLN A 4 8.30 -34.91 37.51
CA GLN A 4 9.71 -34.50 37.45
C GLN A 4 10.31 -34.80 36.08
N TRP A 5 11.17 -33.90 35.62
CA TRP A 5 11.75 -33.94 34.28
C TRP A 5 13.27 -33.84 34.32
N ILE A 6 13.91 -34.48 33.34
CA ILE A 6 15.35 -34.38 33.07
C ILE A 6 15.52 -33.72 31.71
N ILE A 7 16.28 -32.61 31.67
CA ILE A 7 16.59 -31.84 30.46
C ILE A 7 18.03 -32.09 30.05
N ARG A 8 18.27 -32.28 28.76
CA ARG A 8 19.61 -32.40 28.19
C ARG A 8 20.02 -31.10 27.49
N VAL A 9 21.15 -30.53 27.91
CA VAL A 9 21.75 -29.33 27.30
C VAL A 9 23.17 -29.66 26.90
N GLN A 10 23.47 -29.59 25.59
CA GLN A 10 24.80 -29.90 25.03
C GLN A 10 25.37 -31.26 25.49
N GLY A 11 24.51 -32.28 25.59
CA GLY A 11 24.91 -33.63 25.99
C GLY A 11 25.04 -33.86 27.51
N LYS A 12 24.85 -32.84 28.35
CA LYS A 12 24.77 -33.00 29.82
C LYS A 12 23.31 -33.05 30.27
N GLU A 13 23.00 -33.97 31.17
CA GLU A 13 21.67 -34.14 31.77
C GLU A 13 21.55 -33.30 33.05
N TYR A 14 20.45 -32.57 33.17
CA TYR A 14 20.13 -31.71 34.30
C TYR A 14 18.74 -32.09 34.83
N GLY A 15 18.64 -32.44 36.10
CA GLY A 15 17.40 -32.87 36.75
C GLY A 15 17.66 -33.89 37.87
N PRO A 16 16.61 -34.45 38.49
CA PRO A 16 15.19 -34.20 38.20
C PRO A 16 14.70 -32.82 38.68
N ALA A 17 13.95 -32.11 37.84
CA ALA A 17 13.38 -30.79 38.12
C ALA A 17 11.86 -30.79 37.91
N ASP A 18 11.13 -30.06 38.75
CA ASP A 18 9.68 -29.88 38.59
C ASP A 18 9.35 -28.75 37.60
N LEU A 19 8.08 -28.63 37.23
CA LEU A 19 7.63 -27.65 36.23
C LEU A 19 7.86 -26.19 36.67
N ALA A 20 7.88 -25.91 37.98
CA ALA A 20 8.21 -24.59 38.50
C ALA A 20 9.69 -24.25 38.28
N THR A 21 10.59 -25.19 38.58
CA THR A 21 12.04 -25.05 38.37
C THR A 21 12.38 -24.93 36.88
N LEU A 22 11.71 -25.69 36.01
CA LEU A 22 11.91 -25.58 34.55
C LEU A 22 11.50 -24.21 34.00
N ARG A 23 10.47 -23.57 34.57
CA ARG A 23 10.06 -22.20 34.19
C ARG A 23 11.10 -21.16 34.58
N GLU A 24 11.76 -21.35 35.72
CA GLU A 24 12.89 -20.51 36.14
C GLU A 24 14.07 -20.69 35.17
N TRP A 25 14.42 -21.94 34.82
CA TRP A 25 15.49 -22.21 33.85
C TRP A 25 15.19 -21.69 32.45
N LYS A 26 13.92 -21.65 32.06
CA LYS A 26 13.45 -20.97 30.85
C LYS A 26 13.66 -19.45 30.95
N ALA A 27 13.29 -18.82 32.07
CA ALA A 27 13.47 -17.38 32.27
C ALA A 27 14.95 -16.98 32.22
N ASP A 28 15.82 -17.84 32.73
CA ASP A 28 17.28 -17.69 32.70
C ASP A 28 17.92 -18.02 31.33
N GLY A 29 17.13 -18.47 30.34
CA GLY A 29 17.62 -18.87 29.02
C GLY A 29 18.43 -20.16 28.98
N ARG A 30 18.40 -20.96 30.05
CA ARG A 30 19.13 -22.24 30.18
C ARG A 30 18.42 -23.41 29.51
N VAL A 31 17.10 -23.31 29.34
CA VAL A 31 16.26 -24.30 28.65
C VAL A 31 15.58 -23.65 27.46
N LEU A 32 15.88 -24.16 26.26
CA LEU A 32 15.25 -23.76 25.01
C LEU A 32 14.18 -24.78 24.61
N PRO A 33 13.18 -24.40 23.78
CA PRO A 33 12.14 -25.31 23.32
C PRO A 33 12.69 -26.58 22.65
N ALA A 34 13.85 -26.48 21.99
CA ALA A 34 14.50 -27.56 21.25
C ALA A 34 15.31 -28.54 22.13
N ASN A 35 15.47 -28.28 23.43
CA ASN A 35 16.25 -29.15 24.30
C ASN A 35 15.55 -30.50 24.50
N PRO A 36 16.26 -31.64 24.41
CA PRO A 36 15.69 -32.93 24.74
C PRO A 36 15.28 -32.98 26.22
N ALA A 37 14.11 -33.54 26.48
CA ALA A 37 13.50 -33.70 27.80
C ALA A 37 12.89 -35.10 27.94
N ARG A 38 12.98 -35.68 29.14
CA ARG A 38 12.27 -36.92 29.49
C ARG A 38 11.70 -36.84 30.90
N GLN A 39 10.66 -37.62 31.18
CA GLN A 39 10.15 -37.76 32.55
C GLN A 39 11.11 -38.64 33.37
N ALA A 40 11.34 -38.26 34.63
CA ALA A 40 12.25 -38.95 35.54
C ALA A 40 11.65 -40.27 36.06
N ASP A 41 10.33 -40.33 36.20
CA ASP A 41 9.61 -41.45 36.84
C ASP A 41 9.35 -42.65 35.90
N VAL A 42 9.80 -42.58 34.64
CA VAL A 42 9.59 -43.63 33.64
C VAL A 42 10.94 -44.12 33.14
N GLU A 43 11.32 -45.34 33.52
CA GLU A 43 12.64 -45.95 33.20
C GLU A 43 12.89 -46.02 31.68
N GLU A 44 11.85 -46.15 30.86
CA GLU A 44 11.92 -46.16 29.39
C GLU A 44 11.19 -44.95 28.74
N ALA A 45 11.29 -43.76 29.34
CA ALA A 45 10.75 -42.56 28.72
C ALA A 45 11.54 -42.18 27.44
N HIS A 46 10.81 -42.09 26.33
CA HIS A 46 11.35 -41.54 25.09
C HIS A 46 11.69 -40.05 25.27
N TRP A 47 12.85 -39.64 24.75
CA TRP A 47 13.23 -38.23 24.72
C TRP A 47 12.25 -37.47 23.83
N LYS A 48 11.58 -36.48 24.42
CA LYS A 48 10.72 -35.50 23.73
C LYS A 48 11.40 -34.14 23.77
N THR A 49 10.82 -33.14 23.13
CA THR A 49 11.37 -31.77 23.18
C THR A 49 10.84 -31.05 24.41
N ALA A 50 11.63 -30.18 25.03
CA ALA A 50 11.19 -29.37 26.18
C ALA A 50 10.00 -28.47 25.81
N GLY A 51 9.89 -28.08 24.53
CA GLY A 51 8.73 -27.40 23.94
C GLY A 51 7.42 -28.20 24.01
N ASP A 52 7.50 -29.52 24.07
CA ASP A 52 6.35 -30.43 24.14
C ASP A 52 5.84 -30.64 25.57
N ILE A 53 6.54 -30.08 26.58
CA ILE A 53 6.12 -30.17 27.99
C ILE A 53 4.93 -29.23 28.21
N PRO A 54 3.73 -29.77 28.57
CA PRO A 54 2.53 -28.95 28.76
C PRO A 54 2.75 -27.87 29.82
N GLY A 55 2.58 -26.60 29.44
CA GLY A 55 2.67 -25.47 30.38
C GLY A 55 4.09 -24.93 30.66
N LEU A 56 5.13 -25.44 29.99
CA LEU A 56 6.49 -24.90 30.04
C LEU A 56 6.72 -23.82 28.96
N PHE A 57 6.36 -24.14 27.72
CA PHE A 57 6.33 -23.19 26.60
C PHE A 57 4.88 -23.02 26.18
N GLN A 58 4.24 -21.93 26.62
CA GLN A 58 2.97 -21.52 26.04
C GLN A 58 3.24 -21.20 24.57
N VAL A 59 2.74 -22.04 23.68
CA VAL A 59 2.65 -21.72 22.25
C VAL A 59 1.46 -20.79 22.11
N GLU A 60 1.69 -19.50 22.36
CA GLU A 60 0.90 -18.48 21.68
C GLU A 60 1.40 -18.48 20.23
N PRO A 61 0.59 -18.92 19.25
CA PRO A 61 1.06 -19.02 17.88
C PRO A 61 1.39 -17.61 17.38
N PRO A 62 2.62 -17.33 16.92
CA PRO A 62 2.84 -16.13 16.14
C PRO A 62 2.00 -16.22 14.85
N PRO A 63 1.33 -15.13 14.43
CA PRO A 63 0.59 -15.15 13.17
C PRO A 63 1.57 -15.29 12.01
N VAL A 64 1.50 -16.47 11.39
CA VAL A 64 1.82 -16.80 9.99
C VAL A 64 3.24 -16.43 9.52
N GLN A 65 4.17 -17.35 9.73
CA GLN A 65 5.09 -17.80 8.68
C GLN A 65 5.27 -19.30 8.83
N THR A 66 4.86 -20.08 7.83
CA THR A 66 5.68 -21.14 7.20
C THR A 66 4.85 -21.93 6.20
N ASN A 67 5.31 -21.88 4.95
CA ASN A 67 5.47 -23.00 4.01
C ASN A 67 6.23 -22.31 2.84
N VAL A 68 7.42 -22.71 2.39
CA VAL A 68 8.04 -24.02 2.23
C VAL A 68 9.55 -23.80 2.05
N GLU A 69 10.40 -24.56 2.74
CA GLU A 69 11.67 -25.01 2.16
C GLU A 69 12.21 -26.23 2.91
N ALA A 70 11.90 -27.42 2.39
CA ALA A 70 12.70 -28.63 2.58
C ALA A 70 12.40 -29.60 1.44
N ASN A 71 13.05 -29.36 0.30
CA ASN A 71 13.24 -30.35 -0.74
C ASN A 71 14.17 -31.45 -0.18
N ALA A 72 13.61 -32.61 0.11
CA ALA A 72 14.35 -33.87 0.13
C ALA A 72 13.39 -35.00 -0.29
N SER A 73 13.52 -35.43 -1.55
CA SER A 73 13.01 -36.73 -2.00
C SER A 73 13.90 -37.83 -1.40
N PRO A 74 13.39 -39.05 -1.14
CA PRO A 74 13.33 -40.03 -2.23
C PRO A 74 12.12 -41.02 -2.21
N ALA A 75 11.77 -41.45 -3.41
CA ALA A 75 11.45 -42.82 -3.85
C ALA A 75 10.32 -43.68 -3.20
N ARG A 76 9.36 -44.04 -4.08
CA ARG A 76 8.61 -45.33 -4.24
C ARG A 76 7.93 -45.97 -3.03
N THR A 77 6.62 -46.26 -3.16
CA THR A 77 6.06 -47.62 -3.35
C THR A 77 4.57 -47.55 -3.71
N VAL A 78 4.14 -48.55 -4.49
CA VAL A 78 2.84 -48.76 -5.17
C VAL A 78 1.90 -49.61 -4.30
N LEU A 79 0.57 -49.38 -4.40
CA LEU A 79 -0.60 -50.31 -4.34
C LEU A 79 -1.79 -49.59 -3.66
N ARG A 80 -2.95 -49.33 -4.30
CA ARG A 80 -4.05 -50.19 -4.82
C ARG A 80 -5.23 -50.30 -3.84
N ALA A 81 -6.35 -49.71 -4.27
CA ALA A 81 -7.76 -50.09 -4.12
C ALA A 81 -8.46 -50.11 -2.74
N GLY A 82 -9.66 -49.50 -2.72
CA GLY A 82 -10.87 -50.18 -2.25
C GLY A 82 -11.62 -49.61 -1.03
N ALA A 83 -12.82 -49.07 -1.31
CA ALA A 83 -14.07 -49.24 -0.55
C ALA A 83 -14.27 -48.59 0.86
N SER A 84 -15.15 -47.58 0.86
CA SER A 84 -16.32 -47.37 1.75
C SER A 84 -16.25 -47.68 3.25
N ALA A 85 -16.49 -46.66 4.08
CA ALA A 85 -17.66 -46.53 4.99
C ALA A 85 -17.41 -45.40 6.00
N GLY A 86 -18.39 -44.51 6.18
CA GLY A 86 -18.27 -43.33 7.00
C GLY A 86 -18.40 -43.58 8.51
N ILE A 87 -17.73 -42.72 9.28
CA ILE A 87 -18.15 -42.32 10.62
C ILE A 87 -17.90 -40.82 10.72
N ALA A 88 -18.98 -40.08 10.96
CA ALA A 88 -18.95 -38.66 11.27
C ALA A 88 -18.55 -38.45 12.74
N ALA A 89 -17.58 -37.57 12.99
CA ALA A 89 -17.46 -36.82 14.23
C ALA A 89 -16.59 -35.58 14.00
N ASP A 90 -17.18 -34.44 14.36
CA ASP A 90 -16.68 -33.07 14.30
C ASP A 90 -15.19 -32.86 14.62
N THR A 91 -14.49 -32.12 13.74
CA THR A 91 -13.60 -31.04 14.20
C THR A 91 -13.32 -30.03 13.09
N ALA A 92 -13.80 -28.80 13.30
CA ALA A 92 -13.31 -27.53 12.77
C ALA A 92 -13.02 -27.45 11.25
N THR A 93 -14.10 -27.30 10.48
CA THR A 93 -14.03 -26.57 9.21
C THR A 93 -13.51 -25.16 9.47
N THR A 94 -12.24 -24.92 9.17
CA THR A 94 -11.78 -23.57 8.82
C THR A 94 -12.68 -23.10 7.70
N THR A 95 -13.62 -22.21 8.00
CA THR A 95 -14.48 -21.57 7.01
C THR A 95 -13.58 -20.65 6.18
N SER A 96 -12.88 -21.22 5.20
CA SER A 96 -12.30 -20.46 4.11
C SER A 96 -13.48 -19.78 3.42
N LYS A 97 -13.59 -18.48 3.64
CA LYS A 97 -14.59 -17.63 3.02
C LYS A 97 -14.48 -17.84 1.49
N PRO A 98 -15.55 -18.16 0.76
CA PRO A 98 -15.47 -18.37 -0.68
C PRO A 98 -14.95 -17.10 -1.36
N PRO A 99 -14.19 -17.22 -2.47
CA PRO A 99 -13.65 -16.08 -3.21
C PRO A 99 -14.79 -15.12 -3.54
N SER A 100 -14.65 -13.87 -3.10
CA SER A 100 -15.74 -12.89 -3.23
C SER A 100 -15.88 -12.55 -4.72
N ARG A 101 -16.90 -13.11 -5.35
CA ARG A 101 -17.23 -12.90 -6.78
C ARG A 101 -17.39 -11.42 -7.17
N ASN A 102 -17.43 -10.49 -6.21
CA ASN A 102 -17.42 -9.04 -6.40
C ASN A 102 -16.38 -8.33 -5.48
N ILE A 103 -15.16 -8.11 -5.99
CA ILE A 103 -14.09 -7.34 -5.32
C ILE A 103 -14.59 -5.99 -4.79
N LEU A 104 -15.43 -5.30 -5.57
CA LEU A 104 -15.96 -3.99 -5.18
C LEU A 104 -16.83 -4.07 -3.93
N VAL A 105 -17.71 -5.07 -3.84
CA VAL A 105 -18.57 -5.27 -2.67
C VAL A 105 -17.72 -5.59 -1.45
N GLU A 106 -16.69 -6.42 -1.60
CA GLU A 106 -15.77 -6.73 -0.51
C GLU A 106 -14.99 -5.48 -0.05
N THR A 107 -14.55 -4.67 -1.01
CA THR A 107 -13.84 -3.43 -0.76
C THR A 107 -14.69 -2.48 0.09
N PHE A 108 -15.93 -2.25 -0.31
CA PHE A 108 -16.86 -1.41 0.46
C PHE A 108 -17.15 -2.03 1.83
N ARG A 109 -17.35 -3.34 1.91
CA ARG A 109 -17.60 -4.03 3.19
C ARG A 109 -16.44 -3.86 4.16
N ILE A 110 -15.19 -4.04 3.70
CA ILE A 110 -14.00 -3.86 4.54
C ILE A 110 -13.86 -2.38 4.94
N TYR A 111 -14.06 -1.46 3.99
CA TYR A 111 -14.00 -0.03 4.26
C TYR A 111 -14.98 0.41 5.35
N PHE A 112 -16.25 0.02 5.25
CA PHE A 112 -17.26 0.37 6.25
C PHE A 112 -17.02 -0.31 7.60
N ARG A 113 -16.55 -1.55 7.60
CA ARG A 113 -16.20 -2.26 8.85
C ARG A 113 -15.02 -1.63 9.58
N GLY A 114 -14.04 -1.11 8.84
CA GLY A 114 -12.84 -0.45 9.36
C GLY A 114 -12.87 1.07 9.30
N PHE A 115 -14.04 1.70 9.07
CA PHE A 115 -14.16 3.09 8.62
C PHE A 115 -13.36 4.06 9.49
N PHE A 116 -13.52 3.99 10.81
CA PHE A 116 -12.81 4.90 11.72
C PHE A 116 -11.29 4.74 11.66
N GLN A 117 -10.79 3.52 11.50
CA GLN A 117 -9.35 3.28 11.39
C GLN A 117 -8.80 3.78 10.04
N PHE A 118 -9.52 3.57 8.94
CA PHE A 118 -9.15 4.14 7.63
C PHE A 118 -9.28 5.66 7.59
N PHE A 119 -10.27 6.22 8.28
CA PHE A 119 -10.42 7.66 8.45
C PHE A 119 -9.23 8.24 9.23
N CYS A 120 -8.88 7.65 10.37
CA CYS A 120 -7.69 8.04 11.14
C CYS A 120 -6.40 7.93 10.31
N LEU A 121 -6.25 6.89 9.48
CA LEU A 121 -5.13 6.80 8.55
C LEU A 121 -5.16 7.94 7.52
N SER A 122 -6.33 8.26 6.97
CA SER A 122 -6.50 9.34 5.99
C SER A 122 -6.17 10.71 6.57
N LEU A 123 -6.38 10.93 7.87
CA LEU A 123 -5.97 12.15 8.57
C LEU A 123 -4.47 12.41 8.46
N LEU A 124 -3.62 11.38 8.40
CA LEU A 124 -2.17 11.58 8.17
C LEU A 124 -1.87 12.29 6.84
N SER A 125 -2.74 12.13 5.84
CA SER A 125 -2.62 12.81 4.55
C SER A 125 -3.40 14.13 4.49
N ILE A 126 -4.52 14.24 5.20
CA ILE A 126 -5.44 15.38 5.15
C ILE A 126 -4.94 16.53 6.02
N VAL A 127 -4.48 16.24 7.24
CA VAL A 127 -4.06 17.27 8.22
C VAL A 127 -3.00 18.21 7.64
N PRO A 128 -1.90 17.73 7.01
CA PRO A 128 -0.91 18.64 6.44
C PRO A 128 -1.49 19.55 5.34
N ILE A 129 -2.41 19.04 4.53
CA ILE A 129 -3.06 19.81 3.46
C ILE A 129 -3.94 20.91 4.06
N VAL A 130 -4.81 20.54 4.99
CA VAL A 130 -5.73 21.49 5.64
C VAL A 130 -4.94 22.54 6.43
N CYS A 131 -3.88 22.14 7.14
CA CYS A 131 -3.00 23.09 7.83
C CYS A 131 -2.35 24.08 6.87
N ALA A 132 -1.78 23.61 5.75
CA ALA A 132 -1.17 24.50 4.76
C ALA A 132 -2.18 25.49 4.15
N GLU A 133 -3.37 25.02 3.83
CA GLU A 133 -4.47 25.84 3.30
C GLU A 133 -5.00 26.85 4.32
N LEU A 134 -5.16 26.44 5.57
CA LEU A 134 -5.61 27.32 6.65
C LEU A 134 -4.58 28.41 6.94
N THR A 135 -3.28 28.07 6.96
CA THR A 135 -2.22 29.05 7.20
C THR A 135 -2.23 30.16 6.14
N ASN A 136 -2.38 29.81 4.86
CA ASN A 136 -2.48 30.82 3.80
C ASN A 136 -3.68 31.77 4.02
N ARG A 137 -4.83 31.24 4.44
CA ARG A 137 -6.05 32.05 4.67
C ARG A 137 -5.99 32.94 5.92
N PHE A 138 -5.41 32.44 7.01
CA PHE A 138 -5.29 33.21 8.26
C PHE A 138 -4.29 34.36 8.12
N ILE A 139 -3.24 34.16 7.33
CA ILE A 139 -2.22 35.18 7.09
C ILE A 139 -2.78 36.35 6.25
N ASP A 140 -3.77 36.10 5.38
CA ASP A 140 -4.44 37.14 4.60
C ASP A 140 -5.41 38.01 5.43
N THR A 141 -5.91 37.51 6.56
CA THR A 141 -6.97 38.17 7.35
C THR A 141 -6.48 38.95 8.57
N ALA A 142 -5.24 38.75 9.03
CA ALA A 142 -4.70 39.52 10.15
C ALA A 142 -4.45 40.99 9.75
N PRO A 143 -4.80 42.01 10.53
CA PRO A 143 -4.34 43.38 10.31
C PRO A 143 -3.01 43.66 11.04
N GLY A 144 -2.03 44.31 10.39
CA GLY A 144 -0.89 44.95 11.07
C GLY A 144 0.46 44.21 11.12
N VAL A 145 0.71 43.20 10.28
CA VAL A 145 2.04 42.52 10.19
C VAL A 145 2.63 42.79 8.81
N ASN A 146 3.92 43.13 8.76
CA ASN A 146 4.65 43.44 7.54
C ASN A 146 4.54 42.28 6.51
N VAL A 147 4.34 42.61 5.23
CA VAL A 147 4.01 41.64 4.17
C VAL A 147 5.12 40.59 4.01
N ASP A 148 6.39 40.98 4.15
CA ASP A 148 7.53 40.07 4.01
C ASP A 148 7.56 38.97 5.08
N LEU A 149 7.23 39.29 6.34
CA LEU A 149 7.22 38.30 7.43
C LEU A 149 6.07 37.30 7.27
N ARG A 150 4.90 37.78 6.80
CA ARG A 150 3.72 36.96 6.52
C ARG A 150 4.01 35.92 5.44
N THR A 151 4.58 36.38 4.33
CA THR A 151 4.93 35.50 3.21
C THR A 151 6.00 34.49 3.63
N LEU A 152 7.01 34.91 4.40
CA LEU A 152 8.03 34.00 4.92
C LEU A 152 7.43 32.89 5.81
N VAL A 153 6.53 33.24 6.73
CA VAL A 153 5.86 32.27 7.60
C VAL A 153 4.96 31.33 6.81
N ALA A 154 4.17 31.86 5.86
CA ALA A 154 3.31 31.06 4.99
C ALA A 154 4.11 30.02 4.19
N VAL A 155 5.24 30.46 3.59
CA VAL A 155 6.13 29.60 2.83
C VAL A 155 6.79 28.55 3.74
N ALA A 156 7.27 28.94 4.92
CA ALA A 156 7.91 28.01 5.86
C ALA A 156 6.94 26.93 6.36
N VAL A 157 5.72 27.32 6.73
CA VAL A 157 4.67 26.38 7.16
C VAL A 157 4.23 25.49 6.00
N GLY A 158 4.02 26.05 4.81
CA GLY A 158 3.70 25.28 3.61
C GLY A 158 4.76 24.24 3.28
N LEU A 159 6.04 24.60 3.36
CA LEU A 159 7.16 23.69 3.15
C LEU A 159 7.22 22.61 4.24
N CYS A 160 7.02 22.98 5.51
CA CYS A 160 6.98 22.02 6.61
C CYS A 160 5.85 20.99 6.42
N MET A 161 4.64 21.45 6.08
CA MET A 161 3.50 20.57 5.81
C MET A 161 3.71 19.70 4.58
N LEU A 162 4.39 20.21 3.55
CA LEU A 162 4.79 19.43 2.38
C LEU A 162 5.76 18.30 2.76
N VAL A 163 6.80 18.61 3.53
CA VAL A 163 7.78 17.62 4.02
C VAL A 163 7.07 16.58 4.89
N LEU A 164 6.23 17.03 5.82
CA LEU A 164 5.45 16.14 6.67
C LEU A 164 4.59 15.18 5.82
N ARG A 165 3.93 15.69 4.79
CA ARG A 165 3.15 14.86 3.87
C ARG A 165 4.01 13.83 3.13
N ILE A 166 5.17 14.23 2.62
CA ILE A 166 6.10 13.31 1.93
C ILE A 166 6.52 12.18 2.88
N VAL A 167 6.81 12.50 4.14
CA VAL A 167 7.19 11.52 5.16
C VAL A 167 6.02 10.62 5.56
N LEU A 168 4.80 11.14 5.65
CA LEU A 168 3.63 10.39 6.10
C LEU A 168 3.00 9.51 5.02
N VAL A 169 3.16 9.84 3.74
CA VAL A 169 2.55 9.07 2.64
C VAL A 169 2.96 7.58 2.63
N PRO A 170 4.24 7.19 2.79
CA PRO A 170 4.62 5.78 2.88
C PRO A 170 3.97 5.07 4.07
N VAL A 171 3.87 5.73 5.23
CA VAL A 171 3.19 5.18 6.42
C VAL A 171 1.71 4.98 6.15
N TYR A 172 1.06 5.96 5.53
CA TYR A 172 -0.34 5.88 5.14
C TYR A 172 -0.61 4.71 4.18
N ILE A 173 0.24 4.56 3.14
CA ILE A 173 0.14 3.46 2.18
C ILE A 173 0.28 2.12 2.90
N ALA A 174 1.35 1.93 3.68
CA ALA A 174 1.60 0.68 4.40
C ALA A 174 0.48 0.36 5.41
N GLY A 175 0.00 1.38 6.13
CA GLY A 175 -1.10 1.24 7.09
C GLY A 175 -2.39 0.74 6.44
N ILE A 176 -2.75 1.22 5.25
CA ILE A 176 -3.91 0.71 4.50
C ILE A 176 -3.72 -0.76 4.14
N GLN A 177 -2.53 -1.14 3.64
CA GLN A 177 -2.27 -2.52 3.24
C GLN A 177 -2.40 -3.49 4.42
N ILE A 178 -1.73 -3.18 5.53
CA ILE A 178 -1.73 -3.99 6.76
C ILE A 178 -3.15 -4.09 7.32
N LEU A 179 -3.80 -2.96 7.55
CA LEU A 179 -5.13 -2.93 8.14
C LEU A 179 -6.16 -3.69 7.29
N THR A 180 -6.05 -3.57 5.96
CA THR A 180 -6.97 -4.29 5.06
C THR A 180 -6.78 -5.79 5.17
N ALA A 181 -5.53 -6.27 5.16
CA ALA A 181 -5.23 -7.71 5.25
C ALA A 181 -5.75 -8.30 6.58
N GLU A 182 -5.59 -7.56 7.67
CA GLU A 182 -6.02 -7.96 9.01
C GLU A 182 -7.54 -8.01 9.13
N LEU A 183 -8.22 -6.98 8.63
CA LEU A 183 -9.68 -6.99 8.55
C LEU A 183 -10.16 -8.15 7.66
N ALA A 184 -9.53 -8.38 6.51
CA ALA A 184 -9.92 -9.45 5.58
C ALA A 184 -9.84 -10.84 6.23
N THR A 185 -8.83 -11.10 7.07
CA THR A 185 -8.68 -12.36 7.83
C THR A 185 -9.55 -12.43 9.08
N GLY A 186 -10.22 -11.34 9.47
CA GLY A 186 -11.12 -11.29 10.62
C GLY A 186 -10.46 -10.85 11.92
N HIS A 187 -9.15 -10.61 11.91
CA HIS A 187 -8.42 -10.07 13.06
C HIS A 187 -8.72 -8.57 13.25
N ARG A 188 -8.66 -8.12 14.50
CA ARG A 188 -8.78 -6.69 14.86
C ARG A 188 -7.51 -6.23 15.54
N LEU A 189 -6.66 -5.53 14.80
CA LEU A 189 -5.54 -4.81 15.40
C LEU A 189 -5.96 -3.42 15.86
N GLY A 190 -5.38 -2.99 16.98
CA GLY A 190 -5.45 -1.61 17.43
C GLY A 190 -4.77 -0.67 16.43
N PHE A 191 -5.30 0.54 16.27
CA PHE A 191 -4.79 1.54 15.32
C PHE A 191 -3.29 1.83 15.53
N PHE A 192 -2.84 1.97 16.78
CA PHE A 192 -1.43 2.22 17.09
C PHE A 192 -0.51 1.06 16.73
N SER A 193 -1.00 -0.18 16.82
CA SER A 193 -0.23 -1.36 16.38
C SER A 193 -0.02 -1.33 14.86
N VAL A 194 -1.08 -1.01 14.11
CA VAL A 194 -1.01 -0.83 12.65
C VAL A 194 -0.03 0.29 12.29
N LEU A 195 -0.07 1.42 13.01
CA LEU A 195 0.82 2.55 12.73
C LEU A 195 2.28 2.20 13.00
N ASN A 196 2.56 1.55 14.14
CA ASN A 196 3.91 1.09 14.48
C ASN A 196 4.45 0.07 13.47
N ALA A 197 3.61 -0.88 13.05
CA ALA A 197 3.96 -1.82 11.99
C ALA A 197 4.21 -1.12 10.65
N ALA A 198 3.39 -0.13 10.29
CA ALA A 198 3.54 0.63 9.04
C ALA A 198 4.86 1.42 8.98
N VAL A 199 5.29 2.01 10.10
CA VAL A 199 6.57 2.75 10.19
C VAL A 199 7.77 1.84 9.91
N LYS A 200 7.72 0.56 10.30
CA LYS A 200 8.79 -0.42 10.00
C LYS A 200 9.02 -0.59 8.50
N TYR A 201 7.97 -0.49 7.69
CA TYR A 201 8.04 -0.61 6.23
C TYR A 201 8.37 0.71 5.51
N TRP A 202 8.48 1.81 6.26
CA TRP A 202 8.71 3.15 5.72
C TRP A 202 9.83 3.25 4.68
N PRO A 203 11.09 2.83 4.96
CA PRO A 203 12.19 3.06 4.02
C PRO A 203 12.00 2.28 2.71
N ARG A 204 11.38 1.09 2.78
CA ARG A 204 11.13 0.27 1.59
C ARG A 204 10.02 0.84 0.74
N VAL A 205 8.89 1.21 1.35
CA VAL A 205 7.77 1.82 0.65
C VAL A 205 8.15 3.18 0.07
N ALA A 206 8.96 3.97 0.80
CA ALA A 206 9.49 5.24 0.33
C ALA A 206 10.43 5.06 -0.86
N GLY A 207 11.43 4.16 -0.76
CA GLY A 207 12.40 3.93 -1.82
C GLY A 207 11.76 3.36 -3.10
N LEU A 208 10.91 2.36 -2.96
CA LEU A 208 10.21 1.78 -4.11
C LEU A 208 9.14 2.73 -4.66
N GLY A 209 8.44 3.47 -3.79
CA GLY A 209 7.51 4.52 -4.21
C GLY A 209 8.20 5.61 -5.01
N LEU A 210 9.35 6.10 -4.55
CA LEU A 210 10.15 7.09 -5.28
C LEU A 210 10.54 6.58 -6.67
N PHE A 211 10.98 5.33 -6.78
CA PHE A 211 11.28 4.72 -8.07
C PHE A 211 10.04 4.62 -8.97
N VAL A 212 8.94 4.08 -8.47
CA VAL A 212 7.70 3.88 -9.25
C VAL A 212 7.12 5.22 -9.70
N TYR A 213 6.95 6.16 -8.78
CA TYR A 213 6.42 7.49 -9.10
C TYR A 213 7.39 8.30 -9.96
N GLY A 214 8.71 8.14 -9.77
CA GLY A 214 9.73 8.77 -10.60
C GLY A 214 9.66 8.33 -12.06
N VAL A 215 9.50 7.03 -12.33
CA VAL A 215 9.32 6.54 -13.71
C VAL A 215 8.00 7.06 -14.31
N PHE A 216 6.90 7.04 -13.56
CA PHE A 216 5.64 7.61 -14.06
C PHE A 216 5.73 9.11 -14.35
N PHE A 217 6.46 9.87 -13.53
CA PHE A 217 6.72 11.28 -13.76
C PHE A 217 7.49 11.50 -15.07
N LEU A 218 8.56 10.73 -15.32
CA LEU A 218 9.31 10.78 -16.57
C LEU A 218 8.43 10.42 -17.79
N LEU A 219 7.56 9.43 -17.65
CA LEU A 219 6.59 9.04 -18.67
C LEU A 219 5.60 10.19 -18.97
N ILE A 220 5.14 10.91 -17.95
CA ILE A 220 4.27 12.09 -18.14
C ILE A 220 5.03 13.21 -18.85
N LEU A 221 6.28 13.49 -18.46
CA LEU A 221 7.13 14.48 -19.14
C LEU A 221 7.37 14.12 -20.61
N PHE A 222 7.56 12.83 -20.90
CA PHE A 222 7.71 12.36 -22.28
C PHE A 222 6.42 12.59 -23.10
N ALA A 223 5.25 12.32 -22.53
CA ALA A 223 3.97 12.63 -23.17
C ALA A 223 3.76 14.14 -23.40
N LEU A 224 4.18 14.97 -22.44
CA LEU A 224 4.15 16.44 -22.56
C LEU A 224 5.07 16.91 -23.70
N GLY A 225 6.27 16.34 -23.83
CA GLY A 225 7.18 16.63 -24.94
C GLY A 225 6.57 16.32 -26.31
N ILE A 226 5.86 15.18 -26.43
CA ILE A 226 5.12 14.83 -27.66
C ILE A 226 4.03 15.87 -27.94
N ALA A 227 3.26 16.28 -26.94
CA ALA A 227 2.21 17.29 -27.10
C ALA A 227 2.76 18.63 -27.59
N ILE A 228 3.87 19.10 -27.02
CA ILE A 228 4.56 20.32 -27.47
C ILE A 228 5.03 20.19 -28.92
N MET A 229 5.60 19.03 -29.30
CA MET A 229 6.04 18.77 -30.68
C MET A 229 4.88 18.88 -31.69
N VAL A 230 3.69 18.42 -31.33
CA VAL A 230 2.49 18.52 -32.18
C VAL A 230 2.01 19.97 -32.30
N VAL A 231 2.03 20.74 -31.21
CA VAL A 231 1.55 22.14 -31.22
C VAL A 231 2.51 23.07 -31.99
N THR A 232 3.81 22.77 -31.96
CA THR A 232 4.85 23.64 -32.55
C THR A 232 5.13 23.38 -34.03
N SER A 233 4.70 22.23 -34.57
CA SER A 233 5.06 21.80 -35.93
C SER A 233 3.85 21.43 -36.77
N ALA A 234 3.68 22.11 -37.91
CA ALA A 234 2.66 21.79 -38.91
C ALA A 234 3.11 20.74 -39.94
N ALA A 235 4.33 20.20 -39.80
CA ALA A 235 4.87 19.25 -40.77
C ALA A 235 4.24 17.86 -40.61
N LEU A 236 3.78 17.26 -41.72
CA LEU A 236 3.22 15.90 -41.74
C LEU A 236 4.17 14.86 -41.12
N PHE A 237 5.47 14.98 -41.38
CA PHE A 237 6.48 14.11 -40.77
C PHE A 237 6.50 14.20 -39.23
N SER A 238 6.34 15.41 -38.68
CA SER A 238 6.25 15.63 -37.23
C SER A 238 5.01 14.95 -36.64
N ILE A 239 3.88 15.01 -37.35
CA ILE A 239 2.64 14.34 -36.91
C ILE A 239 2.81 12.82 -36.89
N VAL A 240 3.39 12.24 -37.95
CA VAL A 240 3.65 10.79 -38.01
C VAL A 240 4.63 10.36 -36.92
N LEU A 241 5.71 11.13 -36.73
CA LEU A 241 6.67 10.90 -35.65
C LEU A 241 6.01 10.99 -34.27
N ALA A 242 5.14 11.99 -34.04
CA ALA A 242 4.40 12.16 -32.80
C ALA A 242 3.52 10.94 -32.51
N LEU A 243 2.83 10.43 -33.54
CA LEU A 243 2.01 9.23 -33.42
C LEU A 243 2.84 8.00 -33.04
N GLY A 244 4.01 7.84 -33.66
CA GLY A 244 4.95 6.76 -33.35
C GLY A 244 5.49 6.85 -31.91
N LEU A 245 5.91 8.05 -31.48
CA LEU A 245 6.35 8.31 -30.11
C LEU A 245 5.21 8.10 -29.10
N LEU A 246 3.98 8.47 -29.45
CA LEU A 246 2.81 8.26 -28.60
C LEU A 246 2.49 6.77 -28.46
N ALA A 247 2.54 6.00 -29.54
CA ALA A 247 2.38 4.55 -29.49
C ALA A 247 3.47 3.88 -28.63
N PHE A 248 4.73 4.30 -28.81
CA PHE A 248 5.84 3.85 -27.98
C PHE A 248 5.64 4.23 -26.51
N GLN A 249 5.12 5.44 -26.25
CA GLN A 249 4.86 5.89 -24.90
C GLN A 249 3.76 5.07 -24.21
N VAL A 250 2.63 4.86 -24.89
CA VAL A 250 1.55 4.01 -24.36
C VAL A 250 2.05 2.60 -24.10
N TRP A 251 2.93 2.07 -24.97
CA TRP A 251 3.56 0.78 -24.76
C TRP A 251 4.47 0.75 -23.53
N LEU A 252 5.34 1.75 -23.33
CA LEU A 252 6.19 1.88 -22.14
C LEU A 252 5.37 1.98 -20.87
N PHE A 253 4.32 2.81 -20.90
CA PHE A 253 3.39 2.98 -19.78
C PHE A 253 2.74 1.65 -19.40
N GLY A 254 2.15 0.94 -20.37
CA GLY A 254 1.54 -0.36 -20.13
C GLY A 254 2.55 -1.39 -19.63
N ARG A 255 3.74 -1.43 -20.22
CA ARG A 255 4.81 -2.36 -19.85
C ARG A 255 5.26 -2.15 -18.41
N PHE A 256 5.40 -0.89 -17.99
CA PHE A 256 5.77 -0.52 -16.63
C PHE A 256 4.65 -0.76 -15.64
N PHE A 257 3.42 -0.36 -15.99
CA PHE A 257 2.21 -0.57 -15.20
C PHE A 257 2.05 -2.04 -14.78
N ILE A 258 2.23 -2.99 -15.71
CA ILE A 258 2.16 -4.42 -15.43
C ILE A 258 3.23 -4.87 -14.42
N ASN A 259 4.44 -4.30 -14.47
CA ASN A 259 5.50 -4.68 -13.54
C ASN A 259 5.20 -4.19 -12.12
N VAL A 260 4.57 -3.03 -11.99
CA VAL A 260 4.36 -2.38 -10.69
C VAL A 260 2.97 -2.61 -10.12
N LEU A 261 2.04 -3.24 -10.84
CA LEU A 261 0.63 -3.30 -10.44
C LEU A 261 0.38 -3.68 -8.97
N PHE A 262 1.14 -4.63 -8.43
CA PHE A 262 1.01 -5.11 -7.04
C PHE A 262 2.22 -4.77 -6.15
N TRP A 263 3.05 -3.80 -6.55
CA TRP A 263 4.32 -3.51 -5.87
C TRP A 263 4.14 -3.21 -4.36
N GLN A 264 3.04 -2.56 -4.00
CA GLN A 264 2.73 -2.18 -2.61
C GLN A 264 2.43 -3.41 -1.75
N GLN A 265 1.69 -4.38 -2.28
CA GLN A 265 1.28 -5.59 -1.56
C GLN A 265 2.50 -6.47 -1.27
N PHE A 266 3.35 -6.70 -2.27
CA PHE A 266 4.58 -7.47 -2.10
C PHE A 266 5.57 -6.82 -1.12
N THR A 267 5.67 -5.50 -1.13
CA THR A 267 6.59 -4.78 -0.22
C THR A 267 6.12 -4.82 1.23
N VAL A 268 4.80 -4.72 1.46
CA VAL A 268 4.24 -4.56 2.81
C VAL A 268 3.75 -5.87 3.41
N LEU A 269 3.08 -6.72 2.63
CA LEU A 269 2.49 -7.97 3.11
C LEU A 269 3.49 -9.13 3.08
N GLU A 270 4.34 -9.19 2.06
CA GLU A 270 5.35 -10.26 1.92
C GLU A 270 6.74 -9.84 2.37
N ASN A 271 6.91 -8.58 2.78
CA ASN A 271 8.20 -8.04 3.24
C ASN A 271 9.32 -8.23 2.18
N ALA A 272 8.95 -8.25 0.89
CA ALA A 272 9.88 -8.50 -0.21
C ALA A 272 10.83 -7.31 -0.45
N ASN A 273 12.03 -7.61 -0.94
CA ASN A 273 12.99 -6.58 -1.36
C ASN A 273 12.55 -5.90 -2.67
N VAL A 274 13.15 -4.76 -3.03
CA VAL A 274 12.74 -3.94 -4.19
C VAL A 274 12.66 -4.75 -5.51
N SER A 275 13.72 -5.49 -5.85
CA SER A 275 13.78 -6.26 -7.10
C SER A 275 12.80 -7.44 -7.10
N GLU A 276 12.66 -8.08 -5.94
CA GLU A 276 11.76 -9.21 -5.72
C GLU A 276 10.30 -8.77 -5.79
N ALA A 277 9.94 -7.68 -5.13
CA ALA A 277 8.60 -7.10 -5.17
C ALA A 277 8.16 -6.77 -6.60
N LEU A 278 9.05 -6.22 -7.43
CA LEU A 278 8.75 -5.95 -8.85
C LEU A 278 8.66 -7.23 -9.69
N ARG A 279 9.52 -8.22 -9.41
CA ARG A 279 9.51 -9.50 -10.13
C ARG A 279 8.22 -10.27 -9.84
N GLU A 280 7.86 -10.40 -8.58
CA GLU A 280 6.66 -11.13 -8.16
C GLU A 280 5.37 -10.35 -8.50
N SER A 281 5.37 -9.01 -8.40
CA SER A 281 4.28 -8.18 -8.91
C SER A 281 4.02 -8.44 -10.41
N ARG A 282 5.08 -8.49 -11.22
CA ARG A 282 4.97 -8.84 -12.65
C ARG A 282 4.47 -10.27 -12.86
N ARG A 283 4.90 -11.23 -12.03
CA ARG A 283 4.50 -12.64 -12.13
C ARG A 283 3.01 -12.78 -11.84
N LEU A 284 2.54 -12.20 -10.74
CA LEU A 284 1.13 -12.21 -10.34
C LEU A 284 0.25 -11.45 -11.34
N ALA A 285 0.70 -10.29 -11.84
CA ALA A 285 -0.05 -9.57 -12.88
C ALA A 285 -0.23 -10.40 -14.17
N ARG A 286 0.68 -11.34 -14.46
CA ARG A 286 0.63 -12.21 -15.65
C ARG A 286 0.09 -13.61 -15.37
N SER A 287 -0.28 -13.91 -14.13
CA SER A 287 -0.88 -15.19 -13.77
C SER A 287 -2.33 -15.28 -14.28
N GLY A 288 -2.96 -16.45 -14.12
CA GLY A 288 -4.33 -16.65 -14.56
C GLY A 288 -4.50 -16.69 -16.08
N ARG A 289 -3.54 -17.26 -16.81
CA ARG A 289 -3.67 -17.39 -18.29
C ARG A 289 -4.85 -18.27 -18.69
N ASP A 290 -5.20 -19.22 -17.84
CA ASP A 290 -6.30 -20.16 -18.04
C ASP A 290 -7.68 -19.52 -17.76
N LEU A 291 -7.71 -18.34 -17.13
CA LEU A 291 -8.92 -17.58 -16.87
C LEU A 291 -9.32 -16.71 -18.08
N PRO A 292 -10.63 -16.48 -18.29
CA PRO A 292 -11.14 -15.47 -19.20
C PRO A 292 -10.47 -14.11 -18.97
N TRP A 293 -10.24 -13.35 -20.04
CA TRP A 293 -9.45 -12.11 -19.99
C TRP A 293 -9.92 -11.13 -18.89
N TYR A 294 -11.22 -10.99 -18.66
CA TYR A 294 -11.79 -10.08 -17.66
C TYR A 294 -11.62 -10.54 -16.20
N GLN A 295 -11.34 -11.82 -15.97
CA GLN A 295 -11.05 -12.38 -14.63
C GLN A 295 -9.56 -12.32 -14.30
N ARG A 296 -8.70 -12.00 -15.27
CA ARG A 296 -7.26 -11.94 -15.05
C ARG A 296 -6.90 -10.82 -14.07
N PRO A 297 -5.92 -11.04 -13.17
CA PRO A 297 -5.46 -10.06 -12.19
C PRO A 297 -5.16 -8.68 -12.82
N LEU A 298 -4.48 -8.69 -13.97
CA LEU A 298 -4.11 -7.49 -14.71
C LEU A 298 -5.32 -6.66 -15.15
N TRP A 299 -6.34 -7.30 -15.71
CA TRP A 299 -7.52 -6.59 -16.21
C TRP A 299 -8.39 -6.08 -15.06
N ARG A 300 -8.55 -6.87 -14.00
CA ARG A 300 -9.26 -6.43 -12.78
C ARG A 300 -8.56 -5.23 -12.14
N GLY A 301 -7.23 -5.29 -12.01
CA GLY A 301 -6.42 -4.18 -11.49
C GLY A 301 -6.49 -2.93 -12.39
N ALA A 302 -6.41 -3.10 -13.71
CA ALA A 302 -6.54 -1.99 -14.66
C ALA A 302 -7.94 -1.33 -14.60
N LEU A 303 -9.00 -2.12 -14.46
CA LEU A 303 -10.37 -1.60 -14.30
C LEU A 303 -10.52 -0.82 -12.99
N ILE A 304 -10.01 -1.33 -11.87
CA ILE A 304 -10.04 -0.64 -10.58
C ILE A 304 -9.33 0.72 -10.67
N VAL A 305 -8.13 0.75 -11.26
CA VAL A 305 -7.37 1.99 -11.46
C VAL A 305 -8.11 2.94 -12.39
N SER A 306 -8.69 2.44 -13.48
CA SER A 306 -9.43 3.26 -14.45
C SER A 306 -10.66 3.92 -13.82
N ILE A 307 -11.43 3.15 -13.03
CA ILE A 307 -12.59 3.66 -12.28
C ILE A 307 -12.14 4.75 -11.30
N TRP A 308 -11.05 4.51 -10.56
CA TRP A 308 -10.52 5.48 -9.62
C TRP A 308 -10.01 6.76 -10.31
N ILE A 309 -9.31 6.64 -11.43
CA ILE A 309 -8.85 7.79 -12.22
C ILE A 309 -10.04 8.58 -12.76
N ALA A 310 -11.06 7.91 -13.31
CA ALA A 310 -12.27 8.56 -13.79
C ALA A 310 -12.98 9.33 -12.67
N PHE A 311 -13.08 8.74 -11.48
CA PHE A 311 -13.62 9.39 -10.29
C PHE A 311 -12.79 10.61 -9.86
N ALA A 312 -11.47 10.47 -9.77
CA ALA A 312 -10.56 11.57 -9.43
C ALA A 312 -10.61 12.69 -10.46
N LEU A 313 -10.71 12.35 -11.75
CA LEU A 313 -10.86 13.30 -12.85
C LEU A 313 -12.20 14.02 -12.76
N ALA A 314 -13.30 13.32 -12.45
CA ALA A 314 -14.60 13.94 -12.26
C ALA A 314 -14.58 14.98 -11.13
N ILE A 315 -13.96 14.64 -9.98
CA ILE A 315 -13.75 15.59 -8.89
C ILE A 315 -12.89 16.77 -9.34
N ALA A 316 -11.77 16.50 -10.01
CA ALA A 316 -10.86 17.54 -10.48
C ALA A 316 -11.54 18.47 -11.50
N VAL A 317 -12.35 17.94 -12.41
CA VAL A 317 -13.15 18.72 -13.36
C VAL A 317 -14.18 19.55 -12.59
N VAL A 318 -14.95 18.98 -11.67
CA VAL A 318 -15.94 19.76 -10.89
C VAL A 318 -15.28 20.89 -10.08
N ALA A 319 -14.11 20.64 -9.49
CA ALA A 319 -13.38 21.62 -8.69
C ALA A 319 -12.67 22.68 -9.56
N MET A 320 -12.05 22.28 -10.66
CA MET A 320 -11.20 23.16 -11.50
C MET A 320 -11.99 23.87 -12.61
N TRP A 321 -13.04 23.25 -13.13
CA TRP A 321 -13.80 23.76 -14.28
C TRP A 321 -14.36 25.18 -14.09
N PRO A 322 -14.95 25.54 -12.93
CA PRO A 322 -15.43 26.90 -12.72
C PRO A 322 -14.32 27.94 -12.82
N ARG A 323 -13.15 27.60 -12.28
CA ARG A 323 -11.95 28.46 -12.32
C ARG A 323 -11.40 28.58 -13.73
N LEU A 324 -11.20 27.44 -14.40
CA LEU A 324 -10.70 27.43 -15.77
C LEU A 324 -11.65 28.20 -16.70
N ALA A 325 -12.97 28.04 -16.55
CA ALA A 325 -13.96 28.77 -17.34
C ALA A 325 -13.93 30.28 -17.09
N ALA A 326 -13.75 30.71 -15.83
CA ALA A 326 -13.65 32.13 -15.48
C ALA A 326 -12.33 32.76 -15.97
N GLU A 327 -11.23 32.03 -15.93
CA GLU A 327 -9.89 32.51 -16.27
C GLU A 327 -9.54 32.30 -17.77
N TRP A 328 -10.28 31.45 -18.49
CA TRP A 328 -10.02 31.13 -19.89
C TRP A 328 -9.96 32.33 -20.83
N PRO A 329 -10.84 33.35 -20.75
CA PRO A 329 -10.76 34.53 -21.61
C PRO A 329 -9.46 35.31 -21.39
N LEU A 330 -9.00 35.38 -20.14
CA LEU A 330 -7.82 36.11 -19.71
C LEU A 330 -6.53 35.41 -20.17
N VAL A 331 -6.50 34.08 -20.06
CA VAL A 331 -5.42 33.23 -20.58
C VAL A 331 -5.39 33.29 -22.11
N ARG A 332 -6.55 33.21 -22.77
CA ARG A 332 -6.65 33.28 -24.24
C ARG A 332 -6.16 34.62 -24.78
N ASP A 333 -6.53 35.73 -24.15
CA ASP A 333 -6.08 37.07 -24.52
C ASP A 333 -4.57 37.28 -24.26
N SER A 334 -4.05 36.67 -23.18
CA SER A 334 -2.60 36.67 -22.92
C SER A 334 -1.83 35.85 -23.96
N PHE A 335 -2.37 34.70 -24.39
CA PHE A 335 -1.77 33.86 -25.42
C PHE A 335 -1.79 34.51 -26.81
N SER A 336 -2.88 35.19 -27.17
CA SER A 336 -2.94 35.94 -28.43
C SER A 336 -1.95 37.10 -28.45
N GLN A 337 -1.77 37.79 -27.31
CA GLN A 337 -0.78 38.85 -27.17
C GLN A 337 0.66 38.32 -27.21
N LEU A 338 0.94 37.13 -26.66
CA LEU A 338 2.25 36.47 -26.73
C LEU A 338 2.70 36.15 -28.16
N GLY A 339 1.77 35.85 -29.07
CA GLY A 339 2.08 35.62 -30.48
C GLY A 339 2.38 36.89 -31.29
N VAL A 340 2.10 38.08 -30.73
CA VAL A 340 2.16 39.37 -31.43
C VAL A 340 3.09 40.38 -30.74
N ALA A 341 3.38 40.22 -29.45
CA ALA A 341 4.13 41.19 -28.66
C ALA A 341 5.63 41.22 -29.01
N GLN A 342 6.15 42.42 -29.32
CA GLN A 342 7.59 42.67 -29.51
C GLN A 342 8.37 42.66 -28.19
N ASP A 343 7.73 42.94 -27.04
CA ASP A 343 8.38 42.98 -25.72
C ASP A 343 7.77 41.95 -24.73
N PRO A 344 8.44 40.80 -24.49
CA PRO A 344 7.93 39.73 -23.63
C PRO A 344 7.79 40.14 -22.15
N GLN A 345 8.54 41.16 -21.71
CA GLN A 345 8.49 41.63 -20.32
C GLN A 345 7.16 42.33 -19.98
N VAL A 346 6.57 43.08 -20.92
CA VAL A 346 5.30 43.79 -20.70
C VAL A 346 4.14 42.81 -20.56
N VAL A 347 4.17 41.73 -21.35
CA VAL A 347 3.17 40.65 -21.25
C VAL A 347 3.32 39.90 -19.93
N LEU A 348 4.56 39.59 -19.50
CA LEU A 348 4.82 38.95 -18.21
C LEU A 348 4.35 39.82 -17.04
N GLN A 349 4.55 41.13 -17.12
CA GLN A 349 4.15 42.07 -16.07
C GLN A 349 2.63 42.26 -16.01
N LYS A 350 1.96 42.29 -17.17
CA LYS A 350 0.49 42.23 -17.23
C LYS A 350 -0.06 40.93 -16.68
N MET A 351 0.57 39.79 -16.99
CA MET A 351 0.18 38.48 -16.47
C MET A 351 0.36 38.41 -14.95
N MET A 352 1.47 38.93 -14.41
CA MET A 352 1.69 39.01 -12.96
C MET A 352 0.75 40.01 -12.27
N ALA A 353 0.30 41.05 -12.96
CA ALA A 353 -0.67 42.01 -12.44
C ALA A 353 -2.12 41.50 -12.52
N SER A 354 -2.43 40.66 -13.52
CA SER A 354 -3.75 40.03 -13.71
C SER A 354 -3.89 38.70 -13.00
N LEU A 355 -2.79 38.08 -12.56
CA LEU A 355 -2.85 36.97 -11.62
C LEU A 355 -3.57 37.45 -10.35
N PRO A 356 -4.70 36.84 -9.98
CA PRO A 356 -5.43 37.25 -8.80
C PRO A 356 -4.53 37.05 -7.58
N LYS A 357 -4.09 38.14 -6.97
CA LYS A 357 -3.12 38.11 -5.87
C LYS A 357 -3.58 37.26 -4.67
N ASN A 358 -4.89 37.12 -4.43
CA ASN A 358 -5.41 36.45 -3.23
C ASN A 358 -6.67 35.60 -3.53
N GLN A 359 -6.64 34.65 -4.46
CA GLN A 359 -7.74 33.67 -4.58
C GLN A 359 -7.48 32.47 -3.68
N THR A 360 -7.99 32.59 -2.45
CA THR A 360 -8.12 31.46 -1.53
C THR A 360 -9.04 30.40 -2.16
N ALA A 361 -8.59 29.15 -2.23
CA ALA A 361 -9.40 28.05 -2.76
C ALA A 361 -10.78 28.03 -2.08
N SER A 362 -11.85 27.87 -2.83
CA SER A 362 -13.20 27.86 -2.25
C SER A 362 -13.32 26.75 -1.19
N PHE A 363 -14.11 26.95 -0.12
CA PHE A 363 -14.34 25.87 0.88
C PHE A 363 -14.90 24.59 0.22
N SER A 364 -15.60 24.73 -0.90
CA SER A 364 -16.06 23.62 -1.75
C SER A 364 -14.91 22.82 -2.36
N GLU A 365 -13.86 23.47 -2.85
CA GLU A 365 -12.67 22.82 -3.44
C GLU A 365 -11.88 22.05 -2.38
N LEU A 366 -11.72 22.66 -1.20
CA LEU A 366 -11.11 22.00 -0.05
C LEU A 366 -11.97 20.80 0.39
N GLY A 367 -13.29 20.96 0.46
CA GLY A 367 -14.23 19.88 0.80
C GLY A 367 -14.16 18.71 -0.18
N LEU A 368 -14.12 18.97 -1.49
CA LEU A 368 -13.97 17.94 -2.53
C LEU A 368 -12.61 17.23 -2.44
N THR A 369 -11.55 17.98 -2.16
CA THR A 369 -10.22 17.41 -1.97
C THR A 369 -10.17 16.51 -0.73
N VAL A 370 -10.77 16.95 0.38
CA VAL A 370 -10.90 16.16 1.61
C VAL A 370 -11.72 14.91 1.36
N LEU A 371 -12.85 15.02 0.66
CA LEU A 371 -13.71 13.89 0.30
C LEU A 371 -12.94 12.85 -0.53
N GLN A 372 -12.20 13.30 -1.55
CA GLN A 372 -11.36 12.42 -2.35
C GLN A 372 -10.34 11.65 -1.50
N ARG A 373 -9.73 12.32 -0.50
CA ARG A 373 -8.75 11.70 0.41
C ARG A 373 -9.38 10.72 1.39
N ILE A 374 -10.58 11.01 1.89
CA ILE A 374 -11.35 10.08 2.74
C ILE A 374 -11.70 8.80 1.97
N LEU A 375 -11.98 8.92 0.67
CA LEU A 375 -12.31 7.78 -0.20
C LEU A 375 -11.08 7.07 -0.77
N GLN A 376 -9.89 7.68 -0.72
CA GLN A 376 -8.64 7.11 -1.24
C GLN A 376 -8.29 5.72 -0.69
N PRO A 377 -8.55 5.37 0.59
CA PRO A 377 -8.35 4.02 1.09
C PRO A 377 -9.09 2.94 0.29
N LEU A 378 -10.22 3.25 -0.36
CA LEU A 378 -10.96 2.28 -1.18
C LEU A 378 -10.08 1.68 -2.28
N LEU A 379 -9.21 2.48 -2.89
CA LEU A 379 -8.27 2.00 -3.91
C LEU A 379 -7.28 1.00 -3.30
N GLY A 380 -6.66 1.36 -2.17
CA GLY A 380 -5.70 0.50 -1.50
C GLY A 380 -6.34 -0.82 -1.03
N ILE A 381 -7.56 -0.75 -0.50
CA ILE A 381 -8.34 -1.92 -0.08
C ILE A 381 -8.64 -2.82 -1.29
N ALA A 382 -9.12 -2.25 -2.40
CA ALA A 382 -9.46 -3.03 -3.59
C ALA A 382 -8.27 -3.82 -4.14
N PHE A 383 -7.07 -3.24 -4.09
CA PHE A 383 -5.85 -3.92 -4.49
C PHE A 383 -5.41 -5.03 -3.53
N VAL A 384 -5.57 -4.85 -2.22
CA VAL A 384 -5.31 -5.93 -1.25
C VAL A 384 -6.30 -7.07 -1.43
N VAL A 385 -7.60 -6.77 -1.61
CA VAL A 385 -8.62 -7.79 -1.86
C VAL A 385 -8.30 -8.54 -3.16
N LEU A 386 -8.00 -7.82 -4.24
CA LEU A 386 -7.60 -8.44 -5.50
C LEU A 386 -6.37 -9.33 -5.32
N TYR A 387 -5.35 -8.86 -4.59
CA TYR A 387 -4.14 -9.62 -4.29
C TYR A 387 -4.45 -10.93 -3.55
N LEU A 388 -5.24 -10.86 -2.49
CA LEU A 388 -5.63 -12.02 -1.69
C LEU A 388 -6.46 -13.02 -2.50
N ASP A 389 -7.42 -12.53 -3.30
CA ASP A 389 -8.27 -13.35 -4.19
C ASP A 389 -7.38 -14.14 -5.18
N THR A 390 -6.41 -13.45 -5.81
CA THR A 390 -5.52 -14.07 -6.79
C THR A 390 -4.53 -15.07 -6.19
N ARG A 391 -4.17 -14.91 -4.92
CA ARG A 391 -3.29 -15.84 -4.20
C ARG A 391 -3.99 -17.07 -3.66
N GLN A 392 -5.32 -17.05 -3.58
CA GLN A 392 -6.11 -18.23 -3.22
C GLN A 392 -6.39 -19.14 -4.42
N GLU A 393 -6.26 -18.61 -5.63
CA GLU A 393 -6.45 -19.35 -6.90
C GLU A 393 -5.14 -19.98 -7.44
N GLU A 394 -3.97 -19.52 -6.96
CA GLU A 394 -2.65 -20.14 -7.20
C GLU A 394 -2.39 -21.29 -6.22
#